data_AF-A0A2C9U916-F1
#
_entry.id   AF-A0A2C9U916-F1
#
_cell.length_a   1.000
_cell.length_b   1.000
_cell.length_c   1.000
_cell.angle_alpha   90.00
_cell.angle_beta   90.00
_cell.angle_gamma   90.00
#
_symmetry.space_group_name_H-M   'P 1'
#
loop_
_entity.id
_entity.type
_entity.pdbx_description
1 polymer ?
#
loop_
_entity_poly.entity_id
_entity_poly.type
_entity_poly.pdbx_seq_one_letter_code
_entity_poly.pdbx_strand_id
1 'polypeptide(L)'
;MAVAMAFANFLLHSRAKVVVNQPFSFCLDTNQLHILYKERTWRLSPYGTKIIPRASPATTMEDEGYNDSDTIPTPKVIIDQDSDPDATVVEITFGDRLGALLDTMNALKNLGLNVVKANVFLDSSGKHNKFAITKADTGRKVEDPELLEAIRLTIINNLLQYHPESSSQLALGVAFGVEPPKQQVDLDIATHVHVYDDGPDRSLLYVETADRPGLLVDLVKIITDINIAVESGEFDTEGLLAKAKFHVSYKGKAIIKPLQLVLANSLRYFLRRPTTEEASF
;
A
#
# COMPACT_ATOMS: atom_id res chain seq x y z
N MET A 1 54.12 -48.77 8.26
CA MET A 1 53.75 -49.20 9.63
C MET A 1 52.55 -48.36 10.06
N ALA A 2 51.33 -48.87 9.83
CA ALA A 2 50.47 -49.56 10.82
C ALA A 2 49.92 -48.58 11.87
N VAL A 3 48.68 -48.06 11.76
CA VAL A 3 47.35 -48.64 12.08
C VAL A 3 47.23 -49.19 13.51
N ALA A 4 46.42 -48.51 14.33
CA ALA A 4 45.47 -49.05 15.34
C ALA A 4 44.74 -47.83 15.96
N MET A 5 43.44 -47.57 15.79
CA MET A 5 42.23 -48.31 16.22
C MET A 5 42.23 -48.70 17.69
N ALA A 6 41.46 -47.97 18.50
CA ALA A 6 40.85 -48.47 19.72
C ALA A 6 39.40 -47.99 19.80
N PHE A 7 38.50 -48.95 19.59
CA PHE A 7 37.07 -48.88 19.84
C PHE A 7 36.79 -48.96 21.34
N ALA A 8 35.75 -48.26 21.81
CA ALA A 8 34.95 -48.70 22.94
C ALA A 8 33.47 -48.46 22.60
N ASN A 9 32.77 -49.56 22.35
CA ASN A 9 31.33 -49.65 22.15
C ASN A 9 30.75 -50.26 23.43
N PHE A 10 29.76 -49.64 24.07
CA PHE A 10 28.76 -50.38 24.84
C PHE A 10 27.41 -49.64 24.89
N LEU A 11 26.55 -50.06 23.96
CA LEU A 11 25.12 -50.34 24.07
C LEU A 11 24.19 -49.44 24.93
N LEU A 12 23.39 -48.68 24.18
CA LEU A 12 21.92 -48.58 24.22
C LEU A 12 21.19 -48.73 25.57
N HIS A 13 20.41 -47.70 25.91
CA HIS A 13 18.97 -47.86 26.13
C HIS A 13 18.21 -46.69 25.47
N SER A 14 17.40 -47.06 24.49
CA SER A 14 16.45 -46.22 23.78
C SER A 14 15.22 -45.95 24.65
N ARG A 15 14.71 -44.71 24.61
CA ARG A 15 13.28 -44.47 24.74
C ARG A 15 12.88 -43.20 23.98
N ALA A 16 12.55 -43.41 22.71
CA ALA A 16 11.72 -42.49 21.96
C ALA A 16 10.33 -42.44 22.64
N LYS A 17 9.87 -41.25 23.02
CA LYS A 17 8.45 -41.02 23.31
C LYS A 17 7.81 -40.52 22.02
N VAL A 18 7.01 -41.42 21.45
CA VAL A 18 6.01 -41.16 20.42
C VAL A 18 5.02 -40.13 20.99
N VAL A 19 4.90 -38.97 20.34
CA VAL A 19 3.78 -38.05 20.58
C VAL A 19 2.62 -38.57 19.75
N VAL A 20 1.72 -39.29 20.42
CA VAL A 20 0.44 -39.73 19.85
C VAL A 20 -0.49 -38.51 19.83
N ASN A 21 -0.93 -38.19 18.62
CA ASN A 21 -1.96 -37.22 18.31
C ASN A 21 -3.32 -37.94 18.40
N GLN A 22 -4.26 -37.49 19.25
CA GLN A 22 -5.69 -37.84 19.19
C GLN A 22 -6.55 -36.84 20.00
N PRO A 23 -7.86 -36.74 19.71
CA PRO A 23 -8.57 -35.48 19.54
C PRO A 23 -9.36 -35.06 20.79
N PHE A 24 -9.51 -33.75 21.01
CA PHE A 24 -10.45 -33.23 22.00
C PHE A 24 -11.65 -32.57 21.31
N SER A 25 -12.79 -33.24 21.46
CA SER A 25 -14.11 -32.82 21.05
C SER A 25 -14.74 -31.86 22.06
N PHE A 26 -15.56 -30.96 21.50
CA PHE A 26 -16.49 -30.00 22.09
C PHE A 26 -17.10 -30.36 23.45
N CYS A 27 -17.11 -29.37 24.36
CA CYS A 27 -18.15 -29.21 25.37
C CYS A 27 -18.48 -27.71 25.48
N LEU A 28 -19.75 -27.35 25.26
CA LEU A 28 -20.29 -26.03 25.54
C LEU A 28 -20.29 -25.82 27.05
N ASP A 29 -19.72 -24.70 27.51
CA ASP A 29 -20.10 -24.15 28.81
C ASP A 29 -20.38 -22.65 28.67
N THR A 30 -21.63 -22.31 28.99
CA THR A 30 -22.21 -20.98 29.00
C THR A 30 -21.69 -20.19 30.20
N ASN A 31 -20.91 -19.14 29.97
CA ASN A 31 -20.63 -18.13 31.00
C ASN A 31 -21.50 -16.89 30.77
N GLN A 32 -22.48 -16.74 31.65
CA GLN A 32 -23.29 -15.53 31.84
C GLN A 32 -22.39 -14.37 32.28
N LEU A 33 -22.37 -13.29 31.49
CA LEU A 33 -21.86 -11.99 31.90
C LEU A 33 -22.98 -11.20 32.57
N HIS A 34 -22.94 -11.11 33.89
CA HIS A 34 -23.76 -10.19 34.68
C HIS A 34 -23.21 -8.76 34.56
N ILE A 35 -23.97 -7.87 33.93
CA ILE A 35 -23.73 -6.43 33.89
C ILE A 35 -24.17 -5.84 35.23
N LEU A 36 -23.21 -5.39 36.05
CA LEU A 36 -23.44 -4.63 37.27
C LEU A 36 -23.62 -3.15 36.93
N TYR A 37 -24.87 -2.68 36.97
CA TYR A 37 -25.21 -1.27 36.88
C TYR A 37 -24.82 -0.56 38.20
N LYS A 38 -23.94 0.43 38.13
CA LYS A 38 -23.59 1.28 39.29
C LYS A 38 -24.44 2.53 39.26
N GLU A 39 -25.53 2.53 40.02
CA GLU A 39 -26.36 3.71 40.25
C GLU A 39 -25.56 4.80 41.00
N ARG A 40 -25.53 6.01 40.43
CA ARG A 40 -25.08 7.22 41.13
C ARG A 40 -26.31 8.05 41.49
N THR A 41 -26.73 7.96 42.74
CA THR A 41 -27.72 8.83 43.37
C THR A 41 -27.12 10.22 43.60
N TRP A 42 -27.65 11.25 42.94
CA TRP A 42 -27.37 12.65 43.27
C TRP A 42 -28.55 13.23 44.08
N ARG A 43 -28.23 13.77 45.26
CA ARG A 43 -29.18 14.44 46.15
C ARG A 43 -29.56 15.82 45.59
N LEU A 44 -30.86 16.12 45.61
CA LEU A 44 -31.43 17.42 45.28
C LEU A 44 -31.11 18.45 46.38
N SER A 45 -30.75 19.67 45.98
CA SER A 45 -30.72 20.87 46.82
C SER A 45 -31.49 22.00 46.10
N PRO A 46 -32.32 22.82 46.79
CA PRO A 46 -33.28 23.69 46.11
C PRO A 46 -32.85 25.17 45.99
N TYR A 47 -33.40 25.78 44.93
CA TYR A 47 -33.71 27.20 44.70
C TYR A 47 -32.60 28.23 44.45
N GLY A 48 -32.73 28.88 43.29
CA GLY A 48 -32.04 30.11 42.91
C GLY A 48 -32.34 30.49 41.47
N THR A 49 -33.57 30.95 41.18
CA THR A 49 -33.96 31.42 39.85
C THR A 49 -33.18 32.69 39.49
N LYS A 50 -32.22 32.59 38.57
CA LYS A 50 -31.66 33.74 37.85
C LYS A 50 -32.04 33.63 36.38
N ILE A 51 -32.92 34.54 35.96
CA ILE A 51 -33.28 34.77 34.56
C ILE A 51 -32.07 35.41 33.89
N ILE A 52 -31.50 34.75 32.88
CA ILE A 52 -30.45 35.28 32.01
C ILE A 52 -31.05 35.43 30.61
N PRO A 53 -30.84 36.56 29.90
CA PRO A 53 -31.53 36.84 28.65
C PRO A 53 -31.07 35.92 27.51
N ARG A 54 -32.03 35.53 26.67
CA ARG A 54 -31.83 34.81 25.42
C ARG A 54 -30.97 35.65 24.48
N ALA A 55 -29.75 35.18 24.19
CA ALA A 55 -28.89 35.75 23.17
C ALA A 55 -29.46 35.45 21.77
N SER A 56 -29.51 36.48 20.93
CA SER A 56 -29.84 36.44 19.51
C SER A 56 -28.91 35.49 18.75
N PRO A 57 -29.35 34.84 17.65
CA PRO A 57 -28.46 34.02 16.85
C PRO A 57 -27.33 34.89 16.31
N ALA A 58 -26.10 34.51 16.68
CA ALA A 58 -24.91 35.09 16.09
C ALA A 58 -24.89 34.75 14.61
N THR A 59 -24.78 35.82 13.83
CA THR A 59 -24.44 35.93 12.42
C THR A 59 -23.79 34.68 11.85
N THR A 60 -24.49 34.04 10.91
CA THR A 60 -23.92 33.18 9.89
C THR A 60 -22.64 33.83 9.39
N MET A 61 -21.49 33.30 9.78
CA MET A 61 -20.24 33.64 9.11
C MET A 61 -20.42 33.14 7.69
N GLU A 62 -20.39 34.09 6.78
CA GLU A 62 -20.54 33.91 5.36
C GLU A 62 -19.61 32.78 4.93
N ASP A 63 -20.24 31.76 4.36
CA ASP A 63 -19.63 30.71 3.58
C ASP A 63 -18.73 31.38 2.55
N GLU A 64 -17.44 31.51 2.88
CA GLU A 64 -16.43 31.96 1.94
C GLU A 64 -16.39 30.90 0.86
N GLY A 65 -17.18 31.15 -0.18
CA GLY A 65 -17.33 30.31 -1.34
C GLY A 65 -15.95 29.97 -1.89
N TYR A 66 -15.51 28.75 -1.58
CA TYR A 66 -14.68 28.03 -2.49
C TYR A 66 -15.48 27.97 -3.79
N ASN A 67 -15.05 28.77 -4.77
CA ASN A 67 -15.36 28.50 -6.15
C ASN A 67 -14.72 27.15 -6.47
N ASP A 68 -15.43 26.08 -6.08
CA ASP A 68 -15.19 24.73 -6.51
C ASP A 68 -15.55 24.71 -7.99
N SER A 69 -14.60 25.15 -8.81
CA SER A 69 -14.65 24.86 -10.22
C SER A 69 -14.62 23.34 -10.34
N ASP A 70 -15.78 22.70 -10.43
CA ASP A 70 -16.19 21.46 -11.13
C ASP A 70 -15.08 20.43 -11.51
N THR A 71 -14.01 20.35 -10.74
CA THR A 71 -12.77 19.64 -11.07
C THR A 71 -12.73 18.43 -10.16
N ILE A 72 -13.15 17.31 -10.74
CA ILE A 72 -13.07 16.00 -10.11
C ILE A 72 -11.61 15.79 -9.68
N PRO A 73 -11.34 15.65 -8.36
CA PRO A 73 -9.97 15.54 -7.89
C PRO A 73 -9.35 14.21 -8.36
N THR A 74 -8.08 14.27 -8.76
CA THR A 74 -7.32 13.08 -9.18
C THR A 74 -6.69 12.42 -7.96
N PRO A 75 -7.09 11.19 -7.61
CA PRO A 75 -6.50 10.48 -6.48
C PRO A 75 -5.04 10.10 -6.78
N LYS A 76 -4.19 10.24 -5.77
CA LYS A 76 -2.78 9.83 -5.82
C LYS A 76 -2.47 8.82 -4.71
N VAL A 77 -1.77 7.76 -5.06
CA VAL A 77 -1.24 6.77 -4.11
C VAL A 77 0.25 6.59 -4.39
N ILE A 78 1.06 6.77 -3.35
CA ILE A 78 2.53 6.64 -3.41
C ILE A 78 2.94 5.54 -2.44
N ILE A 79 3.76 4.61 -2.91
CA ILE A 79 4.47 3.63 -2.09
C ILE A 79 5.94 4.00 -2.11
N ASP A 80 6.50 4.31 -0.95
CA ASP A 80 7.85 4.80 -0.75
C ASP A 80 8.62 3.85 0.17
N GLN A 81 9.70 3.28 -0.36
CA GLN A 81 10.63 2.41 0.38
C GLN A 81 11.94 3.13 0.75
N ASP A 82 12.09 4.42 0.46
CA ASP A 82 13.35 5.15 0.61
C ASP A 82 13.33 6.06 1.85
N SER A 83 12.18 6.64 2.20
CA SER A 83 12.07 7.59 3.33
C SER A 83 12.36 6.98 4.71
N ASP A 84 12.07 5.70 4.90
CA ASP A 84 12.20 5.02 6.20
C ASP A 84 12.89 3.65 5.99
N PRO A 85 14.01 3.34 6.67
CA PRO A 85 14.69 2.06 6.52
C PRO A 85 13.92 0.90 7.17
N ASP A 86 13.09 1.16 8.18
CA ASP A 86 12.44 0.14 9.01
C ASP A 86 10.97 -0.08 8.66
N ALA A 87 10.35 0.85 7.91
CA ALA A 87 8.96 0.78 7.49
C ALA A 87 8.79 1.13 6.01
N THR A 88 7.71 0.64 5.42
CA THR A 88 7.26 1.10 4.11
C THR A 88 6.32 2.26 4.31
N VAL A 89 6.48 3.32 3.54
CA VAL A 89 5.67 4.52 3.66
C VAL A 89 4.63 4.52 2.56
N VAL A 90 3.36 4.71 2.91
CA VAL A 90 2.28 4.85 1.95
C VAL A 90 1.63 6.22 2.12
N GLU A 91 1.56 6.99 1.05
CA GLU A 91 0.93 8.29 1.02
C GLU A 91 -0.29 8.27 0.10
N ILE A 92 -1.38 8.83 0.61
CA ILE A 92 -2.66 8.89 -0.08
C ILE A 92 -3.09 10.35 -0.13
N THR A 93 -3.11 10.92 -1.32
CA THR A 93 -3.56 12.31 -1.55
C THR A 93 -4.95 12.27 -2.14
N PHE A 94 -5.92 11.96 -1.27
CA PHE A 94 -7.32 11.92 -1.64
C PHE A 94 -8.19 11.61 -0.41
N GLY A 95 -9.43 12.12 -0.38
CA GLY A 95 -10.40 11.79 0.67
C GLY A 95 -10.44 12.77 1.84
N ASP A 96 -11.52 13.55 1.89
CA ASP A 96 -11.92 14.38 3.03
C ASP A 96 -12.85 13.63 4.00
N ARG A 97 -13.46 12.52 3.54
CA ARG A 97 -14.40 11.70 4.32
C ARG A 97 -13.69 10.88 5.39
N LEU A 98 -14.11 11.03 6.64
CA LEU A 98 -13.59 10.28 7.78
C LEU A 98 -13.73 8.74 7.60
N GLY A 99 -14.82 8.30 6.98
CA GLY A 99 -15.05 6.87 6.69
C GLY A 99 -13.98 6.27 5.78
N ALA A 100 -13.52 7.01 4.78
CA ALA A 100 -12.49 6.55 3.85
C ALA A 100 -11.18 6.23 4.58
N LEU A 101 -10.78 7.07 5.53
CA LEU A 101 -9.58 6.85 6.33
C LEU A 101 -9.71 5.64 7.26
N LEU A 102 -10.85 5.49 7.93
CA LEU A 102 -11.10 4.37 8.85
C LEU A 102 -11.09 3.03 8.11
N ASP A 103 -11.74 2.95 6.95
CA ASP A 103 -11.78 1.73 6.15
C ASP A 103 -10.43 1.42 5.52
N THR A 104 -9.65 2.45 5.14
CA THR A 104 -8.26 2.26 4.72
C THR A 104 -7.42 1.63 5.83
N MET A 105 -7.52 2.14 7.06
CA MET A 105 -6.83 1.57 8.23
C MET A 105 -7.24 0.12 8.50
N ASN A 106 -8.54 -0.19 8.39
CA ASN A 106 -9.06 -1.55 8.57
C ASN A 106 -8.59 -2.49 7.46
N ALA A 107 -8.58 -2.03 6.21
CA ALA A 107 -8.15 -2.82 5.08
C ALA A 107 -6.65 -3.14 5.14
N LEU A 108 -5.81 -2.18 5.55
CA LEU A 108 -4.39 -2.44 5.81
C LEU A 108 -4.19 -3.50 6.91
N LYS A 109 -4.96 -3.43 8.00
CA LYS A 109 -4.93 -4.47 9.05
C LYS A 109 -5.37 -5.84 8.54
N ASN A 110 -6.39 -5.88 7.69
CA ASN A 110 -6.90 -7.13 7.09
C ASN A 110 -5.88 -7.77 6.14
N LEU A 111 -4.98 -6.98 5.55
CA LEU A 111 -3.82 -7.47 4.79
C LEU A 111 -2.68 -7.98 5.69
N GLY A 112 -2.85 -7.99 7.00
CA GLY A 112 -1.83 -8.42 7.95
C GLY A 112 -0.73 -7.38 8.14
N LEU A 113 -1.08 -6.08 8.13
CA LEU A 113 -0.14 -4.97 8.30
C LEU A 113 -0.43 -4.19 9.57
N ASN A 114 0.63 -3.64 10.16
CA ASN A 114 0.58 -2.69 11.26
C ASN A 114 0.86 -1.28 10.74
N VAL A 115 0.10 -0.30 11.21
CA VAL A 115 0.39 1.12 10.99
C VAL A 115 1.14 1.65 12.22
N VAL A 116 2.43 1.90 12.06
CA VAL A 116 3.34 2.29 13.15
C VAL A 116 3.29 3.78 13.41
N LYS A 117 3.15 4.57 12.35
CA LYS A 117 3.06 6.03 12.40
C LYS A 117 2.07 6.51 11.35
N ALA A 118 1.31 7.55 11.68
CA ALA A 118 0.44 8.23 10.75
C ALA A 118 0.67 9.74 10.84
N ASN A 119 0.69 10.41 9.70
CA ASN A 119 0.69 11.86 9.62
C ASN A 119 -0.35 12.32 8.61
N VAL A 120 -1.03 13.42 8.91
CA VAL A 120 -2.00 14.03 8.00
C VAL A 120 -1.62 15.49 7.83
N PHE A 121 -1.43 15.91 6.60
CA PHE A 121 -1.13 17.30 6.26
C PHE A 121 -1.96 17.75 5.08
N LEU A 122 -2.13 19.07 4.94
CA LEU A 122 -2.90 19.71 3.88
C LEU A 122 -1.97 20.69 3.17
N ASP A 123 -1.88 20.60 1.86
CA ASP A 123 -1.20 21.57 1.03
C ASP A 123 -2.05 21.95 -0.19
N SER A 124 -1.46 22.67 -1.16
CA SER A 124 -2.16 23.12 -2.37
C SER A 124 -2.62 21.98 -3.29
N SER A 125 -2.05 20.78 -3.16
CA SER A 125 -2.41 19.59 -3.94
C SER A 125 -3.49 18.74 -3.27
N GLY A 126 -3.76 18.98 -1.98
CA GLY A 126 -4.89 18.39 -1.27
C GLY A 126 -4.51 17.90 0.12
N LYS A 127 -5.34 17.01 0.66
CA LYS A 127 -5.13 16.37 1.96
C LYS A 127 -4.32 15.09 1.77
N HIS A 128 -3.17 15.03 2.42
CA HIS A 128 -2.25 13.90 2.37
C HIS A 128 -2.36 13.10 3.66
N ASN A 129 -2.61 11.80 3.52
CA ASN A 129 -2.61 10.86 4.62
C ASN A 129 -1.41 9.92 4.42
N LYS A 130 -0.40 10.03 5.29
CA LYS A 130 0.85 9.29 5.21
C LYS A 130 0.92 8.26 6.33
N PHE A 131 1.13 6.99 5.98
CA PHE A 131 1.21 5.86 6.91
C PHE A 131 2.57 5.17 6.79
N ALA A 132 3.26 4.99 7.90
CA ALA A 132 4.39 4.06 7.98
C ALA A 132 3.84 2.68 8.37
N ILE A 133 4.01 1.71 7.49
CA ILE A 133 3.46 0.36 7.61
C ILE A 133 4.57 -0.70 7.75
N THR A 134 4.26 -1.75 8.50
CA THR A 134 5.10 -2.94 8.71
C THR A 134 4.25 -4.20 8.65
N LYS A 135 4.87 -5.36 8.40
CA LYS A 135 4.19 -6.65 8.47
C LYS A 135 3.78 -6.96 9.91
N ALA A 136 2.55 -7.42 10.11
CA ALA A 136 2.01 -7.62 11.46
C ALA A 136 2.65 -8.78 12.22
N ASP A 137 3.08 -9.81 11.49
CA ASP A 137 3.67 -11.04 12.03
C ASP A 137 5.13 -10.85 12.50
N THR A 138 5.90 -10.07 11.75
CA THR A 138 7.35 -9.91 11.92
C THR A 138 7.76 -8.53 12.41
N GLY A 139 6.88 -7.53 12.28
CA GLY A 139 7.19 -6.12 12.57
C GLY A 139 8.19 -5.50 11.61
N ARG A 140 8.52 -6.18 10.49
CA ARG A 140 9.51 -5.73 9.51
C ARG A 140 8.87 -4.93 8.37
N LYS A 141 9.71 -4.20 7.65
CA LYS A 141 9.38 -3.51 6.41
C LYS A 141 8.73 -4.43 5.37
N VAL A 142 7.84 -3.86 4.56
CA VAL A 142 7.13 -4.58 3.50
C VAL A 142 7.92 -4.47 2.21
N GLU A 143 8.63 -5.51 1.82
CA GLU A 143 9.48 -5.49 0.62
C GLU A 143 8.94 -6.37 -0.53
N ASP A 144 7.94 -7.20 -0.24
CA ASP A 144 7.37 -8.14 -1.19
C ASP A 144 6.53 -7.39 -2.26
N PRO A 145 6.90 -7.45 -3.56
CA PRO A 145 6.20 -6.70 -4.61
C PRO A 145 4.73 -7.06 -4.73
N GLU A 146 4.36 -8.32 -4.50
CA GLU A 146 2.97 -8.77 -4.56
C GLU A 146 2.14 -8.15 -3.44
N LEU A 147 2.68 -8.10 -2.23
CA LEU A 147 2.03 -7.44 -1.09
C LEU A 147 1.96 -5.92 -1.26
N LEU A 148 2.99 -5.29 -1.81
CA LEU A 148 2.97 -3.85 -2.12
C LEU A 148 1.89 -3.50 -3.15
N GLU A 149 1.75 -4.32 -4.19
CA GLU A 149 0.69 -4.17 -5.16
C GLU A 149 -0.70 -4.41 -4.53
N ALA A 150 -0.84 -5.42 -3.66
CA ALA A 150 -2.09 -5.67 -2.94
C ALA A 150 -2.49 -4.47 -2.05
N ILE A 151 -1.52 -3.85 -1.38
CA ILE A 151 -1.73 -2.62 -0.60
C ILE A 151 -2.25 -1.50 -1.50
N ARG A 152 -1.55 -1.25 -2.63
CA ARG A 152 -1.92 -0.21 -3.60
C ARG A 152 -3.36 -0.38 -4.09
N LEU A 153 -3.71 -1.57 -4.57
CA LEU A 153 -5.02 -1.86 -5.13
C LEU A 153 -6.12 -1.79 -4.07
N THR A 154 -5.85 -2.27 -2.86
CA THR A 154 -6.81 -2.20 -1.73
C THR A 154 -7.14 -0.76 -1.36
N ILE A 155 -6.12 0.09 -1.29
CA ILE A 155 -6.30 1.52 -1.03
C ILE A 155 -7.13 2.16 -2.13
N ILE A 156 -6.77 1.95 -3.41
CA ILE A 156 -7.47 2.53 -4.54
C ILE A 156 -8.95 2.11 -4.57
N ASN A 157 -9.22 0.83 -4.32
CA ASN A 157 -10.59 0.32 -4.24
C ASN A 157 -11.39 1.01 -3.12
N ASN A 158 -10.81 1.19 -1.94
CA ASN A 158 -11.48 1.90 -0.85
C ASN A 158 -11.72 3.38 -1.21
N LEU A 159 -10.76 4.06 -1.83
CA LEU A 159 -10.93 5.45 -2.27
C LEU A 159 -12.10 5.60 -3.24
N LEU A 160 -12.20 4.69 -4.22
CA LEU A 160 -13.28 4.72 -5.22
C LEU A 160 -14.66 4.39 -4.65
N GLN A 161 -14.75 3.64 -3.56
CA GLN A 161 -16.03 3.44 -2.85
C GLN A 161 -16.58 4.74 -2.26
N TYR A 162 -15.68 5.59 -1.77
CA TYR A 162 -16.07 6.87 -1.15
C TYR A 162 -16.18 8.00 -2.16
N HIS A 163 -15.49 7.92 -3.29
CA HIS A 163 -15.47 8.95 -4.32
C HIS A 163 -15.57 8.32 -5.72
N PRO A 164 -16.75 7.81 -6.07
CA PRO A 164 -16.98 7.19 -7.37
C PRO A 164 -16.74 8.16 -8.53
N GLU A 165 -16.90 9.48 -8.32
CA GLU A 165 -16.63 10.51 -9.32
C GLU A 165 -15.20 10.46 -9.88
N SER A 166 -14.23 10.07 -9.03
CA SER A 166 -12.81 10.01 -9.39
C SER A 166 -12.41 8.75 -10.14
N SER A 167 -13.33 7.79 -10.34
CA SER A 167 -13.01 6.61 -11.15
C SER A 167 -12.67 6.97 -12.59
N SER A 168 -13.32 8.01 -13.12
CA SER A 168 -13.05 8.51 -14.47
C SER A 168 -11.64 9.13 -14.65
N GLN A 169 -10.95 9.43 -13.55
CA GLN A 169 -9.59 9.99 -13.55
C GLN A 169 -8.51 8.93 -13.39
N LEU A 170 -8.85 7.70 -12.95
CA LEU A 170 -7.90 6.62 -12.71
C LEU A 170 -7.90 5.58 -13.84
N ALA A 171 -6.72 5.11 -14.24
CA ALA A 171 -6.64 3.96 -15.16
C ALA A 171 -7.32 2.72 -14.56
N LEU A 172 -7.26 2.60 -13.23
CA LEU A 172 -7.88 1.56 -12.44
C LEU A 172 -9.40 1.70 -12.30
N GLY A 173 -9.98 2.83 -12.74
CA GLY A 173 -11.43 3.02 -12.77
C GLY A 173 -12.16 2.02 -13.67
N VAL A 174 -11.50 1.43 -14.67
CA VAL A 174 -12.08 0.32 -15.46
C VAL A 174 -12.34 -0.92 -14.60
N ALA A 175 -11.46 -1.20 -13.64
CA ALA A 175 -11.53 -2.40 -12.82
C ALA A 175 -12.30 -2.20 -11.51
N PHE A 176 -12.19 -1.00 -10.92
CA PHE A 176 -12.67 -0.71 -9.56
C PHE A 176 -13.72 0.41 -9.51
N GLY A 177 -13.99 1.07 -10.63
CA GLY A 177 -14.85 2.25 -10.72
C GLY A 177 -16.27 1.96 -11.21
N VAL A 178 -17.17 2.91 -10.95
CA VAL A 178 -18.53 2.92 -11.52
C VAL A 178 -18.49 3.46 -12.96
N GLU A 179 -17.68 4.49 -13.21
CA GLU A 179 -17.47 5.08 -14.53
C GLU A 179 -16.04 4.82 -15.02
N PRO A 180 -15.85 4.27 -16.24
CA PRO A 180 -14.52 4.10 -16.81
C PRO A 180 -13.90 5.46 -17.17
N PRO A 181 -12.55 5.56 -17.20
CA PRO A 181 -11.87 6.77 -17.63
C PRO A 181 -12.28 7.21 -19.04
N LYS A 182 -12.55 8.50 -19.20
CA LYS A 182 -13.01 9.11 -20.46
C LYS A 182 -11.96 9.01 -21.57
N GLN A 183 -10.69 9.03 -21.18
CA GLN A 183 -9.57 8.76 -22.06
C GLN A 183 -9.23 7.28 -21.99
N GLN A 184 -9.31 6.59 -23.12
CA GLN A 184 -8.85 5.21 -23.19
C GLN A 184 -7.33 5.19 -22.99
N VAL A 185 -6.88 4.42 -22.01
CA VAL A 185 -5.46 4.24 -21.63
C VAL A 185 -4.60 3.74 -22.81
N ASP A 186 -5.24 3.21 -23.86
CA ASP A 186 -4.61 2.49 -24.97
C ASP A 186 -3.99 3.34 -26.10
N LEU A 187 -4.23 4.66 -26.18
CA LEU A 187 -3.91 5.40 -27.41
C LEU A 187 -2.67 6.32 -27.38
N ASP A 188 -2.26 6.94 -26.27
CA ASP A 188 -1.23 8.01 -26.33
C ASP A 188 -0.17 8.05 -25.22
N ILE A 189 -0.20 7.15 -24.22
CA ILE A 189 0.79 7.19 -23.13
C ILE A 189 2.06 6.46 -23.56
N ALA A 190 3.03 7.22 -24.07
CA ALA A 190 4.35 6.69 -24.38
C ALA A 190 5.08 6.21 -23.11
N THR A 191 5.63 4.99 -23.15
CA THR A 191 6.45 4.46 -22.06
C THR A 191 7.84 5.09 -22.10
N HIS A 192 8.17 5.87 -21.08
CA HIS A 192 9.47 6.50 -20.91
C HIS A 192 10.29 5.71 -19.90
N VAL A 193 11.52 5.36 -20.29
CA VAL A 193 12.44 4.59 -19.45
C VAL A 193 13.81 5.24 -19.51
N HIS A 194 14.33 5.59 -18.35
CA HIS A 194 15.63 6.22 -18.18
C HIS A 194 16.41 5.53 -17.06
N VAL A 195 17.73 5.44 -17.21
CA VAL A 195 18.62 4.93 -16.18
C VAL A 195 19.67 6.01 -15.91
N TYR A 196 19.73 6.46 -14.66
CA TYR A 196 20.63 7.48 -14.17
C TYR A 196 21.69 6.86 -13.25
N ASP A 197 22.78 7.61 -13.04
CA ASP A 197 23.79 7.27 -12.05
C ASP A 197 23.25 7.55 -10.64
N ASP A 198 23.49 6.63 -9.71
CA ASP A 198 22.99 6.72 -8.32
C ASP A 198 24.05 6.23 -7.32
N GLY A 199 25.30 6.59 -7.62
CA GLY A 199 26.47 6.18 -6.83
C GLY A 199 27.20 4.97 -7.42
N PRO A 200 28.32 4.57 -6.79
CA PRO A 200 29.21 3.56 -7.36
C PRO A 200 28.59 2.16 -7.43
N ASP A 201 27.69 1.86 -6.49
CA ASP A 201 27.20 0.50 -6.25
C ASP A 201 25.82 0.25 -6.86
N ARG A 202 25.15 1.28 -7.41
CA ARG A 202 23.79 1.18 -7.93
C ARG A 202 23.47 2.23 -9.00
N SER A 203 22.34 2.08 -9.65
CA SER A 203 21.80 3.00 -10.65
C SER A 203 20.34 3.29 -10.34
N LEU A 204 19.83 4.43 -10.78
CA LEU A 204 18.43 4.80 -10.60
C LEU A 204 17.67 4.54 -11.91
N LEU A 205 16.76 3.57 -11.89
CA LEU A 205 15.82 3.32 -12.96
C LEU A 205 14.57 4.18 -12.76
N TYR A 206 14.23 5.00 -13.74
CA TYR A 206 12.98 5.75 -13.81
C TYR A 206 12.11 5.21 -14.94
N VAL A 207 10.86 4.86 -14.62
CA VAL A 207 9.86 4.38 -15.57
C VAL A 207 8.60 5.21 -15.43
N GLU A 208 8.07 5.70 -16.55
CA GLU A 208 6.77 6.35 -16.64
C GLU A 208 5.96 5.66 -17.73
N THR A 209 4.80 5.13 -17.36
CA THR A 209 3.97 4.32 -18.25
C THR A 209 2.49 4.39 -17.84
N ALA A 210 1.62 3.83 -18.67
CA ALA A 210 0.21 3.69 -18.36
C ALA A 210 0.00 2.75 -17.16
N ASP A 211 -0.74 3.22 -16.16
CA ASP A 211 -1.03 2.41 -14.97
C ASP A 211 -2.01 1.28 -15.29
N ARG A 212 -1.88 0.18 -14.56
CA ARG A 212 -2.76 -1.00 -14.59
C ARG A 212 -2.54 -1.88 -13.34
N PRO A 213 -3.50 -2.75 -13.00
CA PRO A 213 -3.28 -3.75 -11.95
C PRO A 213 -2.11 -4.66 -12.34
N GLY A 214 -1.26 -4.99 -11.37
CA GLY A 214 -0.10 -5.86 -11.54
C GLY A 214 1.16 -5.16 -12.08
N LEU A 215 1.08 -3.87 -12.45
CA LEU A 215 2.21 -3.17 -13.07
C LEU A 215 3.47 -3.16 -12.20
N LEU A 216 3.36 -2.93 -10.89
CA LEU A 216 4.50 -2.96 -9.98
C LEU A 216 5.20 -4.34 -10.00
N VAL A 217 4.40 -5.41 -9.94
CA VAL A 217 4.90 -6.79 -9.96
C VAL A 217 5.55 -7.09 -11.31
N ASP A 218 4.93 -6.70 -12.42
CA ASP A 218 5.49 -6.84 -13.77
C ASP A 218 6.87 -6.16 -13.88
N LEU A 219 6.97 -4.90 -13.42
CA LEU A 219 8.21 -4.13 -13.47
C LEU A 219 9.32 -4.83 -12.69
N VAL A 220 9.06 -5.17 -11.42
CA VAL A 220 10.06 -5.85 -10.58
C VAL A 220 10.46 -7.18 -11.20
N LYS A 221 9.50 -7.97 -11.68
CA LYS A 221 9.75 -9.25 -12.33
C LYS A 221 10.66 -9.10 -13.55
N ILE A 222 10.35 -8.18 -14.48
CA ILE A 222 11.17 -7.94 -15.69
C ILE A 222 12.60 -7.56 -15.31
N ILE A 223 12.77 -6.68 -14.31
CA ILE A 223 14.10 -6.27 -13.83
C ILE A 223 14.87 -7.50 -13.30
N THR A 224 14.22 -8.30 -12.45
CA THR A 224 14.84 -9.49 -11.84
C THR A 224 15.10 -10.61 -12.84
N ASP A 225 14.29 -10.77 -13.88
CA ASP A 225 14.49 -11.75 -14.96
C ASP A 225 15.75 -11.45 -15.80
N ILE A 226 16.16 -10.17 -15.85
CA ILE A 226 17.43 -9.73 -16.47
C ILE A 226 18.61 -9.87 -15.48
N ASN A 227 18.37 -10.45 -14.30
CA ASN A 227 19.34 -10.64 -13.22
C ASN A 227 19.88 -9.31 -12.66
N ILE A 228 19.02 -8.30 -12.60
CA ILE A 228 19.28 -7.02 -11.94
C ILE A 228 18.51 -7.01 -10.63
N ALA A 229 19.17 -6.64 -9.53
CA ALA A 229 18.55 -6.52 -8.22
C ALA A 229 17.79 -5.20 -8.12
N VAL A 230 16.60 -5.25 -7.51
CA VAL A 230 15.85 -4.06 -7.05
C VAL A 230 16.08 -3.96 -5.54
N GLU A 231 16.71 -2.88 -5.10
CA GLU A 231 17.08 -2.69 -3.69
C GLU A 231 15.97 -1.97 -2.91
N SER A 232 15.46 -0.89 -3.47
CA SER A 232 14.35 -0.09 -2.94
C SER A 232 13.78 0.79 -4.05
N GLY A 233 12.77 1.59 -3.72
CA GLY A 233 12.19 2.51 -4.69
C GLY A 233 10.88 3.14 -4.25
N GLU A 234 10.35 3.94 -5.16
CA GLU A 234 9.11 4.68 -5.04
C GLU A 234 8.20 4.32 -6.22
N PHE A 235 6.92 4.06 -5.95
CA PHE A 235 5.92 3.78 -6.97
C PHE A 235 4.69 4.68 -6.77
N ASP A 236 4.48 5.57 -7.73
CA ASP A 236 3.41 6.55 -7.74
C ASP A 236 2.34 6.14 -8.75
N THR A 237 1.09 6.09 -8.28
CA THR A 237 -0.10 6.10 -9.12
C THR A 237 -0.72 7.49 -9.08
N GLU A 238 -0.80 8.15 -10.23
CA GLU A 238 -1.44 9.46 -10.39
C GLU A 238 -2.27 9.48 -11.66
N GLY A 239 -3.59 9.45 -11.50
CA GLY A 239 -4.53 9.43 -12.62
C GLY A 239 -4.37 8.20 -13.52
N LEU A 240 -4.05 8.41 -14.80
CA LEU A 240 -3.83 7.33 -15.77
C LEU A 240 -2.37 6.83 -15.81
N LEU A 241 -1.47 7.50 -15.11
CA LEU A 241 -0.03 7.28 -15.18
C LEU A 241 0.49 6.62 -13.92
N ALA A 242 1.47 5.74 -14.12
CA ALA A 242 2.33 5.24 -13.07
C ALA A 242 3.75 5.76 -13.29
N LYS A 243 4.37 6.24 -12.22
CA LYS A 243 5.79 6.63 -12.20
C LYS A 243 6.50 5.76 -11.18
N ALA A 244 7.56 5.10 -11.59
CA ALA A 244 8.34 4.22 -10.74
C ALA A 244 9.80 4.65 -10.74
N LYS A 245 10.39 4.72 -9.55
CA LYS A 245 11.82 4.92 -9.32
C LYS A 245 12.34 3.69 -8.59
N PHE A 246 13.32 3.03 -9.14
CA PHE A 246 13.96 1.88 -8.50
C PHE A 246 15.45 2.09 -8.39
N HIS A 247 15.97 1.90 -7.18
CA HIS A 247 17.39 1.72 -6.92
C HIS A 247 17.76 0.30 -7.35
N VAL A 248 18.56 0.18 -8.42
CA VAL A 248 18.87 -1.09 -9.07
C VAL A 248 20.37 -1.33 -9.17
N SER A 249 20.79 -2.57 -9.00
CA SER A 249 22.21 -2.95 -9.12
C SER A 249 22.41 -4.27 -9.84
N TYR A 250 23.56 -4.42 -10.49
CA TYR A 250 23.99 -5.67 -11.09
C TYR A 250 25.20 -6.20 -10.33
N LYS A 251 25.00 -7.27 -9.55
CA LYS A 251 26.03 -7.85 -8.67
C LYS A 251 26.63 -6.82 -7.70
N GLY A 252 25.77 -5.96 -7.12
CA GLY A 252 26.16 -4.93 -6.16
C GLY A 252 26.97 -3.78 -6.78
N LYS A 253 26.80 -3.53 -8.08
CA LYS A 253 27.43 -2.42 -8.79
C LYS A 253 26.43 -1.70 -9.68
N ALA A 254 26.74 -0.44 -10.00
CA ALA A 254 26.02 0.33 -11.01
C ALA A 254 25.96 -0.42 -12.35
N ILE A 255 24.82 -0.30 -13.03
CA ILE A 255 24.55 -1.02 -14.28
C ILE A 255 25.36 -0.39 -15.41
N ILE A 256 26.16 -1.19 -16.13
CA ILE A 256 26.95 -0.73 -17.28
C ILE A 256 26.05 -0.34 -18.46
N LYS A 257 26.50 0.60 -19.31
CA LYS A 257 25.72 1.16 -20.44
C LYS A 257 25.06 0.10 -21.35
N PRO A 258 25.73 -1.00 -21.76
CA PRO A 258 25.07 -2.03 -22.55
C PRO A 258 23.90 -2.70 -21.82
N LEU A 259 24.05 -2.98 -20.52
CA LEU A 259 23.00 -3.60 -19.72
C LEU A 259 21.85 -2.61 -19.42
N GLN A 260 22.14 -1.31 -19.29
CA GLN A 260 21.10 -0.26 -19.23
C GLN A 260 20.23 -0.29 -20.49
N LEU A 261 20.82 -0.47 -21.67
CA LEU A 261 20.09 -0.55 -22.94
C LEU A 261 19.22 -1.81 -23.02
N VAL A 262 19.72 -2.95 -22.57
CA VAL A 262 18.94 -4.20 -22.49
C VAL A 262 17.74 -4.00 -21.57
N LEU A 263 17.96 -3.52 -20.35
CA LEU A 263 16.89 -3.24 -19.39
C LEU A 263 15.83 -2.29 -19.97
N ALA A 264 16.26 -1.16 -20.53
CA ALA A 264 15.34 -0.16 -21.07
C ALA A 264 14.52 -0.71 -22.25
N ASN A 265 15.13 -1.50 -23.14
CA ASN A 265 14.43 -2.07 -24.28
C ASN A 265 13.50 -3.21 -23.87
N SER A 266 13.88 -4.05 -22.91
CA SER A 266 13.01 -5.09 -22.36
C SER A 266 11.78 -4.49 -21.70
N LEU A 267 11.94 -3.46 -20.86
CA LEU A 267 10.80 -2.75 -20.26
C LEU A 267 9.90 -2.14 -21.34
N ARG A 268 10.46 -1.44 -22.33
CA ARG A 268 9.65 -0.90 -23.44
C ARG A 268 8.89 -1.98 -24.22
N TYR A 269 9.50 -3.15 -24.42
CA TYR A 269 8.87 -4.26 -25.12
C TYR A 269 7.72 -4.88 -24.32
N PHE A 270 7.94 -5.22 -23.05
CA PHE A 270 6.94 -5.90 -22.22
C PHE A 270 5.84 -4.97 -21.70
N LEU A 271 6.12 -3.67 -21.54
CA LEU A 271 5.11 -2.69 -21.14
C LEU A 271 4.27 -2.20 -22.32
N ARG A 272 4.70 -2.48 -23.56
CA ARG A 272 3.88 -2.23 -24.75
C ARG A 272 2.70 -3.19 -24.74
N ARG A 273 1.48 -2.65 -24.64
CA ARG A 273 0.27 -3.45 -24.84
C ARG A 273 0.19 -3.88 -26.32
N PRO A 274 -0.24 -5.11 -26.63
CA PRO A 274 -0.50 -5.51 -28.00
C PRO A 274 -1.56 -4.58 -28.58
N THR A 275 -1.23 -3.84 -29.63
CA THR A 275 -2.21 -3.11 -30.41
C THR A 275 -3.21 -4.13 -30.93
N THR A 276 -4.47 -4.05 -30.51
CA THR A 276 -5.58 -4.79 -31.11
C THR A 276 -5.77 -4.35 -32.56
N GLU A 277 -4.90 -4.83 -33.45
CA GLU A 277 -5.07 -4.81 -34.91
C GLU A 277 -4.87 -6.20 -35.54
N GLU A 278 -4.70 -7.27 -34.74
CA GLU A 278 -4.58 -8.65 -35.23
C GLU A 278 -5.84 -9.50 -34.98
N ALA A 279 -7.04 -8.94 -35.23
CA ALA A 279 -8.29 -9.70 -35.25
C ALA A 279 -9.15 -9.41 -36.50
N SER A 280 -8.50 -9.09 -37.62
CA SER A 280 -9.14 -8.99 -38.94
C SER A 280 -8.36 -9.82 -39.96
N PHE A 281 -8.55 -11.14 -39.94
CA PHE A 281 -8.20 -12.03 -41.05
C PHE A 281 -9.40 -12.94 -41.33
#